data_AF-A0A957TCV7-F1
#
_entry.id   AF-A0A957TCV7-F1
#
_cell.length_a   1.000
_cell.length_b   1.000
_cell.length_c   1.000
_cell.angle_alpha   90.00
_cell.angle_beta   90.00
_cell.angle_gamma   90.00
#
_symmetry.space_group_name_H-M   'P 1'
#
loop_
_entity.id
_entity.type
_entity.pdbx_description
1 polymer ?
#
loop_
_entity_poly.entity_id
_entity_poly.type
_entity_poly.pdbx_seq_one_letter_code
_entity_poly.pdbx_strand_id
1 'polypeptide(L)'
;MIAKQTSKSKLAGGIIAATSIPIILIFIGIIIAIGWASRTDPVTGITNTTVENIAFYGSLYITLPCGLISVITGIYALVKGALKKSFAIIGIAIGIIGILIGGLALTAYIVVASFRF
;
A
#
# COMPACT_ATOMS: atom_id res chain seq x y z
N MET A 1 32.17 -7.41 -14.18
CA MET A 1 31.04 -7.81 -13.31
C MET A 1 30.40 -6.66 -12.52
N ILE A 2 31.14 -5.61 -12.16
CA ILE A 2 30.69 -4.51 -11.28
C ILE A 2 29.52 -3.68 -11.87
N ALA A 3 29.56 -3.34 -13.16
CA ALA A 3 28.52 -2.51 -13.80
C ALA A 3 27.11 -3.16 -13.79
N LYS A 4 27.02 -4.49 -13.90
CA LYS A 4 25.74 -5.22 -13.94
C LYS A 4 25.07 -5.29 -12.57
N GLN A 5 25.85 -5.25 -11.49
CA GLN A 5 25.35 -5.26 -10.11
C GLN A 5 24.82 -3.87 -9.71
N THR A 6 25.49 -2.80 -10.14
CA THR A 6 25.06 -1.41 -9.92
C THR A 6 23.78 -1.05 -10.69
N SER A 7 23.52 -1.68 -11.83
CA SER A 7 22.25 -1.52 -12.56
C SER A 7 21.07 -2.18 -11.84
N LYS A 8 21.27 -3.40 -11.32
CA LYS A 8 20.23 -4.16 -10.59
C LYS A 8 19.89 -3.55 -9.23
N SER A 9 20.86 -2.93 -8.55
CA SER A 9 20.65 -2.22 -7.28
C SER A 9 19.76 -1.00 -7.46
N LYS A 10 20.01 -0.20 -8.51
CA LYS A 10 19.22 0.98 -8.86
C LYS A 10 17.80 0.61 -9.26
N LEU A 11 17.61 -0.48 -10.00
CA LEU A 11 16.29 -0.97 -10.39
C LEU A 11 15.46 -1.40 -9.17
N ALA A 12 16.01 -2.23 -8.29
CA ALA A 12 15.30 -2.69 -7.09
C ALA A 12 14.95 -1.54 -6.15
N GLY A 13 15.86 -0.57 -5.97
CA GLY A 13 15.60 0.62 -5.17
C GLY A 13 14.52 1.51 -5.78
N GLY A 14 14.56 1.68 -7.11
CA GLY A 14 13.55 2.44 -7.85
C GLY A 14 12.16 1.83 -7.76
N ILE A 15 12.05 0.50 -7.87
CA ILE A 15 10.77 -0.21 -7.72
C ILE A 15 10.22 -0.03 -6.31
N ILE A 16 11.01 -0.27 -5.26
CA ILE A 16 10.59 -0.07 -3.87
C ILE A 16 10.09 1.37 -3.65
N ALA A 17 10.82 2.36 -4.14
CA ALA A 17 10.42 3.76 -4.00
C ALA A 17 9.11 4.04 -4.76
N ALA A 18 8.98 3.57 -5.99
CA ALA A 18 7.78 3.77 -6.81
C ALA A 18 6.54 3.11 -6.20
N THR A 19 6.66 1.90 -5.64
CA THR A 19 5.55 1.20 -4.98
C THR A 19 5.19 1.77 -3.62
N SER A 20 6.13 2.46 -2.96
CA SER A 20 5.90 3.07 -1.64
C SER A 20 4.99 4.30 -1.71
N ILE A 21 5.10 5.09 -2.78
CA ILE A 21 4.31 6.32 -2.97
C ILE A 21 2.80 6.07 -2.88
N PRO A 22 2.19 5.16 -3.67
CA PRO A 22 0.76 4.92 -3.59
C PRO A 22 0.33 4.34 -2.23
N ILE A 23 1.15 3.49 -1.60
CA ILE A 23 0.86 2.93 -0.27
C ILE A 23 0.76 4.05 0.77
N ILE A 24 1.72 4.98 0.77
CA ILE A 24 1.75 6.11 1.70
C ILE A 24 0.58 7.06 1.44
N LEU A 25 0.29 7.38 0.18
CA LEU A 25 -0.82 8.28 -0.17
C LEU A 25 -2.18 7.72 0.28
N ILE A 26 -2.42 6.43 0.06
CA ILE A 26 -3.65 5.78 0.54
C ILE A 26 -3.70 5.73 2.06
N PHE A 27 -2.57 5.45 2.73
CA PHE A 27 -2.51 5.46 4.19
C PHE A 27 -2.85 6.84 4.77
N ILE A 28 -2.32 7.91 4.19
CA ILE A 28 -2.67 9.30 4.55
C ILE A 28 -4.16 9.56 4.30
N GLY A 29 -4.69 9.13 3.16
CA GLY A 29 -6.11 9.25 2.83
C GLY A 29 -7.02 8.59 3.86
N ILE A 30 -6.65 7.40 4.35
CA ILE A 30 -7.38 6.67 5.41
C ILE A 30 -7.34 7.46 6.72
N ILE A 31 -6.17 7.98 7.13
CA ILE A 31 -6.04 8.77 8.37
C ILE A 31 -6.92 10.01 8.31
N ILE A 32 -6.92 10.70 7.16
CA ILE A 32 -7.80 11.86 6.93
C ILE A 32 -9.26 11.40 7.05
N ALA A 33 -9.70 10.35 6.34
CA ALA A 33 -11.07 9.87 6.40
C ALA A 33 -11.55 9.59 7.85
N ILE A 34 -10.72 8.91 8.65
CA ILE A 34 -11.01 8.63 10.07
C ILE A 34 -11.10 9.92 10.89
N GLY A 35 -10.16 10.86 10.67
CA GLY A 35 -10.15 12.15 11.36
C GLY A 35 -11.38 13.01 11.05
N TRP A 36 -11.91 12.93 9.83
CA TRP A 36 -13.14 13.62 9.42
C TRP A 36 -14.41 12.93 9.93
N ALA A 37 -14.44 11.59 9.91
CA ALA A 37 -15.53 10.81 10.52
C ALA A 37 -15.67 11.11 12.02
N SER A 38 -14.56 11.39 12.70
CA SER A 38 -14.54 11.74 14.13
C SER A 38 -15.08 13.16 14.45
N ARG A 39 -15.32 13.99 13.42
CA ARG A 39 -15.73 15.40 13.56
C ARG A 39 -17.09 15.72 12.95
N THR A 40 -17.75 14.75 12.33
CA THR A 40 -19.06 14.94 11.72
C THR A 40 -20.13 14.41 12.67
N ASP A 41 -20.91 15.31 13.26
CA ASP A 41 -22.12 14.94 13.99
C ASP A 41 -23.05 14.13 13.06
N PRO A 42 -23.75 13.10 13.56
CA PRO A 42 -24.65 12.25 12.77
C PRO A 42 -25.85 13.00 12.13
N VAL A 43 -25.91 14.33 12.27
CA VAL A 43 -27.08 15.17 11.99
C VAL A 43 -27.23 15.49 10.50
N THR A 44 -26.19 15.39 9.67
CA THR A 44 -26.30 15.80 8.25
C THR A 44 -26.52 14.67 7.26
N GLY A 45 -26.37 13.40 7.64
CA GLY A 45 -26.63 12.25 6.74
C GLY A 45 -25.78 12.19 5.46
N ILE A 46 -24.85 13.13 5.27
CA ILE A 46 -23.97 13.23 4.10
C ILE A 46 -22.61 12.65 4.52
N THR A 47 -22.49 11.32 4.49
CA THR A 47 -21.17 10.68 4.49
C THR A 47 -20.48 11.02 3.18
N ASN A 48 -19.26 11.56 3.23
CA ASN A 48 -18.50 11.90 2.03
C ASN A 48 -17.93 10.62 1.39
N THR A 49 -18.80 9.92 0.66
CA THR A 49 -18.55 8.61 0.04
C THR A 49 -17.40 8.62 -0.96
N THR A 50 -16.98 9.79 -1.44
CA THR A 50 -15.87 9.92 -2.40
C THR A 50 -14.54 9.55 -1.76
N VAL A 51 -14.25 10.06 -0.56
CA VAL A 51 -12.98 9.78 0.14
C VAL A 51 -12.96 8.32 0.62
N GLU A 52 -14.08 7.83 1.13
CA GLU A 52 -14.23 6.43 1.55
C GLU A 52 -14.07 5.47 0.37
N ASN A 53 -14.70 5.75 -0.79
CA ASN A 53 -14.53 4.92 -1.98
C ASN A 53 -13.09 4.96 -2.51
N ILE A 54 -12.44 6.12 -2.52
CA ILE A 54 -11.02 6.23 -2.93
C ILE A 54 -10.12 5.45 -1.98
N ALA A 55 -10.34 5.56 -0.66
CA ALA A 55 -9.60 4.77 0.32
C ALA A 55 -9.87 3.28 0.10
N PHE A 56 -11.11 2.86 -0.04
CA PHE A 56 -11.50 1.46 -0.16
C PHE A 56 -10.99 0.81 -1.46
N TYR A 57 -11.31 1.39 -2.62
CA TYR A 57 -10.90 0.86 -3.92
C TYR A 57 -9.41 1.10 -4.18
N GLY A 58 -8.85 2.22 -3.72
CA GLY A 58 -7.41 2.47 -3.78
C GLY A 58 -6.62 1.49 -2.92
N SER A 59 -7.14 1.12 -1.74
CA SER A 59 -6.55 0.06 -0.93
C SER A 59 -6.54 -1.27 -1.67
N LEU A 60 -7.68 -1.64 -2.27
CA LEU A 60 -7.87 -2.93 -2.94
C LEU A 60 -7.03 -3.07 -4.22
N TYR A 61 -7.12 -2.10 -5.13
CA TYR A 61 -6.55 -2.21 -6.48
C TYR A 61 -5.15 -1.62 -6.62
N ILE A 62 -4.70 -0.80 -5.66
CA ILE A 62 -3.39 -0.13 -5.76
C ILE A 62 -2.48 -0.61 -4.63
N THR A 63 -2.87 -0.48 -3.35
CA THR A 63 -1.94 -0.81 -2.26
C THR A 63 -1.65 -2.29 -2.13
N LEU A 64 -2.60 -3.18 -2.45
CA LEU A 64 -2.38 -4.62 -2.42
C LEU A 64 -1.29 -5.07 -3.44
N PRO A 65 -1.41 -4.78 -4.75
CA PRO A 65 -0.37 -5.17 -5.70
C PRO A 65 0.95 -4.43 -5.48
N CYS A 66 0.92 -3.12 -5.14
CA CYS A 66 2.14 -2.39 -4.81
C CYS A 66 2.84 -2.98 -3.58
N GLY A 67 2.07 -3.39 -2.57
CA GLY A 67 2.57 -4.04 -1.37
C GLY A 67 3.30 -5.34 -1.69
N LEU A 68 2.67 -6.21 -2.49
CA LEU A 68 3.26 -7.47 -2.97
C LEU A 68 4.55 -7.24 -3.75
N ILE A 69 4.55 -6.31 -4.70
CA ILE A 69 5.74 -5.99 -5.51
C ILE A 69 6.88 -5.47 -4.62
N SER A 70 6.57 -4.61 -3.63
CA SER A 70 7.57 -4.07 -2.71
C SER A 70 8.20 -5.16 -1.84
N VAL A 71 7.40 -6.10 -1.31
CA VAL A 71 7.89 -7.23 -0.52
C VAL A 71 8.78 -8.15 -1.38
N ILE A 72 8.30 -8.57 -2.55
CA ILE A 72 9.04 -9.47 -3.44
C ILE A 72 10.38 -8.83 -3.85
N THR A 73 10.35 -7.55 -4.24
CA THR A 73 11.54 -6.82 -4.67
C THR A 73 12.53 -6.63 -3.51
N GLY A 74 12.02 -6.33 -2.31
CA GLY A 74 12.84 -6.20 -1.11
C GLY A 74 13.51 -7.51 -0.70
N ILE A 75 12.78 -8.63 -0.71
CA ILE A 75 13.33 -9.97 -0.44
C ILE A 75 14.39 -10.33 -1.48
N TYR A 76 14.08 -10.15 -2.77
CA TYR A 76 15.02 -10.38 -3.86
C TYR A 76 16.31 -9.55 -3.68
N ALA A 77 16.16 -8.28 -3.29
CA ALA A 77 17.29 -7.39 -3.07
C ALA A 77 18.16 -7.79 -1.87
N LEU A 78 17.56 -8.35 -0.81
CA LEU A 78 18.29 -8.92 0.33
C LEU A 78 19.07 -10.17 -0.10
N VAL A 79 18.42 -11.12 -0.79
CA VAL A 79 19.02 -12.39 -1.21
C VAL A 79 20.17 -12.17 -2.19
N LYS A 80 20.02 -11.22 -3.12
CA LYS A 80 21.06 -10.92 -4.14
C LYS A 80 22.09 -9.89 -3.69
N GLY A 81 22.00 -9.36 -2.47
CA GLY A 81 22.85 -8.26 -2.01
C GLY A 81 22.80 -7.04 -2.92
N ALA A 82 21.65 -6.81 -3.56
CA ALA A 82 21.48 -5.75 -4.55
C ALA A 82 21.25 -4.39 -3.87
N LEU A 83 20.76 -4.34 -2.64
CA LEU A 83 20.55 -3.10 -1.90
C LEU A 83 21.20 -3.16 -0.52
N LYS A 84 21.41 -1.98 0.08
CA LYS A 84 21.71 -1.88 1.51
C LYS A 84 20.58 -2.56 2.29
N LYS A 85 20.94 -3.39 3.27
CA LYS A 85 19.98 -4.15 4.09
C LYS A 85 18.87 -3.27 4.67
N SER A 86 19.22 -2.08 5.17
CA SER A 86 18.25 -1.12 5.71
C SER A 86 17.17 -0.71 4.70
N PHE A 87 17.56 -0.35 3.47
CA PHE A 87 16.61 0.04 2.42
C PHE A 87 15.71 -1.12 1.99
N ALA A 88 16.25 -2.33 1.88
CA ALA A 88 15.46 -3.49 1.50
C ALA A 88 14.45 -3.86 2.61
N ILE A 89 14.84 -3.77 3.89
CA ILE A 89 13.95 -4.00 5.03
C ILE A 89 12.82 -2.96 5.06
N ILE A 90 13.14 -1.67 4.84
CA ILE A 90 12.13 -0.60 4.77
C ILE A 90 11.12 -0.88 3.66
N GLY A 91 11.59 -1.28 2.47
CA GLY A 91 10.71 -1.64 1.36
C GLY A 91 9.79 -2.82 1.66
N ILE A 92 10.29 -3.84 2.36
CA ILE A 92 9.49 -4.97 2.82
C ILE A 92 8.45 -4.50 3.85
N ALA A 93 8.84 -3.69 4.83
CA ALA A 93 7.94 -3.19 5.86
C ALA A 93 6.78 -2.37 5.26
N ILE A 94 7.09 -1.43 4.35
CA ILE A 94 6.07 -0.66 3.63
C ILE A 94 5.20 -1.59 2.78
N GLY A 95 5.82 -2.59 2.14
CA GLY A 95 5.10 -3.59 1.36
C GLY A 95 4.07 -4.37 2.18
N ILE A 96 4.45 -4.83 3.37
CA ILE A 96 3.56 -5.52 4.32
C ILE A 96 2.40 -4.61 4.73
N ILE A 97 2.65 -3.33 5.02
CA ILE A 97 1.60 -2.35 5.34
C ILE A 97 0.61 -2.24 4.18
N GLY A 98 1.09 -2.11 2.93
CA GLY A 98 0.23 -2.07 1.75
C GLY A 98 -0.62 -3.33 1.58
N ILE A 99 -0.04 -4.52 1.84
CA ILE A 99 -0.78 -5.79 1.80
C ILE A 99 -1.86 -5.84 2.88
N LEU A 100 -1.56 -5.43 4.11
CA LEU A 100 -2.53 -5.43 5.21
C LEU A 100 -3.71 -4.51 4.92
N ILE A 101 -3.42 -3.29 4.44
CA ILE A 101 -4.45 -2.31 4.05
C ILE A 101 -5.32 -2.87 2.92
N GLY A 102 -4.70 -3.38 1.86
CA GLY A 102 -5.43 -3.95 0.73
C GLY A 102 -6.22 -5.20 1.09
N GLY A 103 -5.68 -6.05 1.97
CA GLY A 103 -6.33 -7.28 2.42
C GLY A 103 -7.55 -6.99 3.31
N LEU A 104 -7.47 -5.95 4.14
CA LEU A 104 -8.63 -5.48 4.91
C LEU A 104 -9.73 -4.97 3.99
N ALA A 105 -9.38 -4.17 2.98
CA ALA A 105 -10.34 -3.72 1.96
C ALA A 105 -10.96 -4.90 1.20
N LEU A 106 -10.16 -5.93 0.88
CA LEU A 106 -10.65 -7.13 0.19
C LEU A 106 -11.66 -7.91 1.04
N THR A 107 -11.35 -8.09 2.32
CA THR A 107 -12.25 -8.75 3.26
C THR A 107 -13.57 -7.99 3.36
N ALA A 108 -13.51 -6.67 3.52
CA ALA A 108 -14.71 -5.83 3.56
C ALA A 108 -15.51 -5.89 2.24
N TYR A 109 -14.84 -5.96 1.08
CA TYR A 109 -15.50 -6.06 -0.21
C TYR A 109 -16.29 -7.36 -0.32
N ILE A 110 -15.68 -8.49 0.06
CA ILE A 110 -16.33 -9.81 0.06
C ILE A 110 -17.55 -9.82 1.00
N VAL A 111 -17.41 -9.26 2.20
CA VAL A 111 -18.51 -9.17 3.18
C VAL A 111 -19.68 -8.37 2.59
N VAL A 112 -19.44 -7.17 2.06
CA VAL A 112 -20.49 -6.33 1.46
C VAL A 112 -21.14 -7.01 0.25
N ALA A 113 -20.34 -7.64 -0.61
CA ALA A 113 -20.85 -8.37 -1.77
C ALA A 113 -21.74 -9.56 -1.37
N SER A 114 -21.44 -10.21 -0.24
CA SER A 114 -22.20 -11.38 0.25
C SER A 114 -23.60 -11.01 0.77
N PHE A 115 -23.82 -9.78 1.22
CA PHE A 115 -25.14 -9.30 1.68
C PHE A 115 -26.04 -8.78 0.55
N ARG A 116 -25.55 -8.70 -0.68
CA ARG A 116 -26.32 -8.20 -1.84
C ARG A 116 -26.96 -9.32 -2.67
N PHE A 117 -27.06 -10.53 -2.13
CA PHE A 117 -27.72 -11.69 -2.73
C PHE A 117 -28.94 -12.12 -1.90
#